data_AF-A0A2A9IJZ1-F1
#
_entry.id   AF-A0A2A9IJZ1-F1
#
_cell.length_a   1.000
_cell.length_b   1.000
_cell.length_c   1.000
_cell.angle_alpha   90.00
_cell.angle_beta   90.00
_cell.angle_gamma   90.00
#
_symmetry.space_group_name_H-M   'P 1'
#
loop_
_entity.id
_entity.type
_entity.pdbx_description
1 polymer ?
#
loop_
_entity_poly.entity_id
_entity_poly.type
_entity_poly.pdbx_seq_one_letter_code
_entity_poly.pdbx_strand_id
1 'polypeptide(L)'
;MKSKALALTNGIVGLAGGILLVLWPLLVAFGTNFNIVLRLALIVLAIIAIIYYKETKLVKIAAHVLLIVGGAVAFIPFLGWVGGIIAIVGGSLYLASLKNFKNE
;
A
#
# COMPACT_ATOMS: atom_id res chain seq x y z
N MET A 1 17.04 -0.55 -13.39
CA MET A 1 17.09 -1.04 -11.98
C MET A 1 16.13 -0.30 -11.03
N LYS A 2 15.94 1.03 -11.12
CA LYS A 2 15.11 1.79 -10.16
C LYS A 2 13.61 1.46 -10.18
N SER A 3 13.06 1.09 -11.34
CA SER A 3 11.64 0.76 -11.45
C SER A 3 11.26 -0.51 -10.67
N LYS A 4 11.88 -1.67 -10.95
CA LYS A 4 11.58 -2.92 -10.23
C LYS A 4 11.65 -2.77 -8.70
N ALA A 5 12.66 -2.05 -8.22
CA ALA A 5 12.82 -1.74 -6.79
C ALA A 5 11.64 -0.92 -6.24
N LEU A 6 11.17 0.10 -6.96
CA LEU A 6 10.01 0.91 -6.54
C LEU A 6 8.71 0.09 -6.46
N ALA A 7 8.48 -0.80 -7.44
CA ALA A 7 7.32 -1.69 -7.41
C ALA A 7 7.38 -2.68 -6.24
N LEU A 8 8.57 -3.21 -5.94
CA LEU A 8 8.80 -4.10 -4.80
C LEU A 8 8.56 -3.35 -3.48
N THR A 9 9.12 -2.15 -3.32
CA THR A 9 8.94 -1.34 -2.11
C THR A 9 7.47 -1.00 -1.89
N ASN A 10 6.72 -0.61 -2.92
CA ASN A 10 5.27 -0.36 -2.77
C ASN A 10 4.48 -1.62 -2.44
N GLY A 11 4.86 -2.75 -3.03
CA GLY A 11 4.26 -4.05 -2.71
C GLY A 11 4.46 -4.43 -1.26
N ILE A 12 5.70 -4.34 -0.76
CA ILE A 12 6.06 -4.66 0.62
C ILE A 12 5.42 -3.67 1.59
N VAL A 13 5.55 -2.36 1.35
CA VAL A 13 4.98 -1.34 2.24
C VAL A 13 3.46 -1.42 2.26
N GLY A 14 2.82 -1.66 1.13
CA GLY A 14 1.37 -1.91 1.05
C GLY A 14 0.93 -3.14 1.84
N LEU A 15 1.68 -4.23 1.75
CA LEU A 15 1.32 -5.49 2.38
C LEU A 15 1.65 -5.51 3.88
N ALA A 16 2.88 -5.16 4.27
CA ALA A 16 3.29 -5.04 5.66
C ALA A 16 2.52 -3.92 6.40
N GLY A 17 2.36 -2.76 5.75
CA GLY A 17 1.55 -1.67 6.27
C GLY A 17 0.07 -2.04 6.38
N GLY A 18 -0.46 -2.77 5.40
CA GLY A 18 -1.82 -3.30 5.44
C GLY A 18 -2.06 -4.28 6.58
N ILE A 19 -1.15 -5.23 6.83
CA ILE A 19 -1.23 -6.17 7.96
C ILE A 19 -1.23 -5.43 9.30
N LEU A 20 -0.33 -4.45 9.47
CA LEU A 20 -0.29 -3.60 10.66
C LEU A 20 -1.59 -2.83 10.86
N LEU A 21 -2.21 -2.36 9.77
CA LEU A 21 -3.50 -1.67 9.82
C LEU A 21 -4.67 -2.63 10.12
N VAL A 22 -4.63 -3.88 9.68
CA VAL A 22 -5.67 -4.86 10.03
C VAL A 22 -5.59 -5.25 11.51
N LEU A 23 -4.36 -5.39 12.04
CA LEU A 23 -4.13 -5.66 13.46
C LEU A 23 -4.33 -4.40 14.34
N TRP A 24 -4.61 -3.25 13.74
CA TRP A 24 -4.80 -1.98 14.41
C TRP A 24 -5.84 -2.00 15.54
N PRO A 25 -7.06 -2.55 15.38
CA PRO A 25 -8.07 -2.54 16.44
C PRO A 25 -7.60 -3.33 17.67
N LEU A 26 -6.82 -4.40 17.45
CA LEU A 26 -6.22 -5.19 18.51
C LEU A 26 -5.12 -4.40 19.22
N LEU A 27 -4.25 -3.74 18.46
CA LEU A 27 -3.16 -2.89 18.96
C LEU A 27 -3.68 -1.72 19.82
N VAL A 28 -4.81 -1.10 19.44
CA VAL A 28 -5.47 -0.06 20.24
C VAL A 28 -5.99 -0.61 21.57
N ALA A 29 -6.51 -1.84 21.59
CA ALA A 29 -6.96 -2.49 22.83
C ALA A 29 -5.80 -2.73 23.83
N PHE A 30 -4.56 -2.83 23.33
CA PHE A 30 -3.34 -2.92 24.15
C PHE A 30 -2.71 -1.55 24.47
N GLY A 31 -3.40 -0.43 24.20
CA GLY A 31 -2.95 0.91 24.54
C GLY A 31 -1.92 1.52 23.59
N THR A 32 -1.72 0.95 22.39
CA THR A 32 -0.81 1.53 21.40
C THR A 32 -1.51 2.60 20.54
N ASN A 33 -0.79 3.70 20.29
CA ASN A 33 -1.35 4.91 19.68
C ASN A 33 -1.24 4.94 18.16
N PHE A 34 -2.21 5.67 17.58
CA PHE A 34 -2.45 5.87 16.15
C PHE A 34 -1.21 6.28 15.37
N ASN A 35 -0.64 5.32 14.62
CA ASN A 35 0.65 5.52 13.95
C ASN A 35 0.47 6.23 12.60
N ILE A 36 0.33 7.57 12.65
CA ILE A 36 0.05 8.46 11.51
C ILE A 36 1.12 8.39 10.42
N VAL A 37 2.37 8.13 10.80
CA VAL A 37 3.53 8.06 9.90
C VAL A 37 3.35 6.94 8.87
N LEU A 38 2.86 5.77 9.28
CA LEU A 38 2.66 4.63 8.38
C LEU A 38 1.59 4.92 7.31
N ARG A 39 0.49 5.60 7.69
CA ARG A 39 -0.58 5.95 6.74
C ARG A 39 -0.12 6.98 5.72
N LEU A 40 0.63 7.98 6.18
CA LEU A 40 1.26 8.95 5.29
C LEU A 40 2.27 8.28 4.35
N ALA A 41 3.10 7.37 4.86
CA ALA A 41 4.05 6.64 4.05
C ALA A 41 3.36 5.83 2.95
N LEU A 42 2.26 5.12 3.27
CA LEU A 42 1.45 4.38 2.30
C LEU A 42 0.92 5.28 1.17
N ILE A 43 0.37 6.44 1.51
CA ILE A 43 -0.20 7.38 0.52
C ILE A 43 0.91 8.00 -0.33
N VAL A 44 1.98 8.50 0.29
CA VAL A 44 3.09 9.15 -0.42
C VAL A 44 3.76 8.16 -1.39
N LEU A 45 4.00 6.92 -0.97
CA LEU A 45 4.53 5.88 -1.86
C LEU A 45 3.61 5.60 -3.04
N ALA A 46 2.30 5.49 -2.79
CA ALA A 46 1.32 5.23 -3.83
C ALA A 46 1.23 6.37 -4.86
N ILE A 47 1.32 7.64 -4.42
CA ILE A 47 1.36 8.81 -5.29
C ILE A 47 2.65 8.84 -6.13
N ILE A 48 3.82 8.61 -5.52
CA ILE A 48 5.08 8.55 -6.28
C ILE A 48 5.01 7.45 -7.34
N ALA A 49 4.41 6.32 -6.99
CA ALA A 49 4.25 5.21 -7.90
C ALA A 49 3.32 5.52 -9.07
N ILE A 50 2.20 6.19 -8.83
CA ILE A 50 1.22 6.49 -9.90
C ILE A 50 1.83 7.44 -10.92
N ILE A 51 2.67 8.37 -10.48
CA ILE A 51 3.40 9.28 -11.37
C ILE A 51 4.46 8.51 -12.18
N TYR A 52 5.19 7.60 -11.53
CA TYR A 52 6.29 6.86 -12.17
C TYR A 52 5.81 5.77 -13.15
N TYR A 53 4.70 5.09 -12.84
CA TYR A 53 4.14 4.00 -13.65
C TYR A 53 3.05 4.43 -14.63
N LYS A 54 2.72 5.73 -14.66
CA LYS A 54 1.64 6.28 -15.49
C LYS A 54 1.80 5.92 -16.96
N GLU A 55 3.03 6.02 -17.47
CA GLU A 55 3.36 5.89 -18.90
C GLU A 55 3.69 4.45 -19.31
N THR A 56 4.14 3.60 -18.37
CA THR A 56 4.72 2.29 -18.70
C THR A 56 3.72 1.12 -18.61
N LYS A 57 2.53 1.32 -18.01
CA LYS A 57 1.50 0.27 -17.81
C LYS A 57 2.00 -1.04 -17.16
N LEU A 58 3.23 -1.08 -16.65
CA LEU A 58 3.88 -2.28 -16.09
C LEU A 58 3.17 -2.78 -14.82
N VAL A 59 2.54 -1.86 -14.10
CA VAL A 59 1.76 -2.12 -12.89
C VAL A 59 0.31 -1.72 -13.13
N LYS A 60 -0.64 -2.57 -12.71
CA LYS A 60 -2.07 -2.31 -12.88
C LYS A 60 -2.49 -1.00 -12.18
N ILE A 61 -3.32 -0.18 -12.84
CA ILE A 61 -3.89 1.05 -12.27
C ILE A 61 -4.65 0.76 -10.97
N ALA A 62 -5.35 -0.39 -10.91
CA ALA A 62 -6.05 -0.84 -9.71
C ALA A 62 -5.13 -0.95 -8.48
N ALA A 63 -3.84 -1.30 -8.64
CA ALA A 63 -2.89 -1.40 -7.53
C ALA A 63 -2.67 -0.03 -6.86
N HIS A 64 -2.52 1.01 -7.69
CA HIS A 64 -2.30 2.38 -7.26
C HIS A 64 -3.52 2.93 -6.53
N VAL A 65 -4.70 2.77 -7.14
CA VAL A 65 -5.97 3.23 -6.55
C VAL A 65 -6.23 2.54 -5.22
N LEU A 66 -5.99 1.23 -5.11
CA LEU A 66 -6.18 0.51 -3.85
C LEU A 66 -5.23 0.99 -2.74
N LEU A 67 -3.96 1.25 -3.04
CA LEU A 67 -3.05 1.77 -1.99
C LEU A 67 -3.43 3.18 -1.55
N ILE A 68 -3.89 4.05 -2.47
CA ILE A 68 -4.34 5.41 -2.13
C ILE A 68 -5.63 5.35 -1.30
N VAL A 69 -6.64 4.60 -1.76
CA VAL A 69 -7.92 4.47 -1.07
C VAL A 69 -7.73 3.74 0.26
N GLY A 70 -6.94 2.66 0.31
CA GLY A 70 -6.61 1.95 1.54
C GLY A 70 -5.88 2.83 2.55
N GLY A 71 -4.91 3.62 2.10
CA GLY A 71 -4.22 4.60 2.95
C GLY A 71 -5.13 5.72 3.45
N ALA A 72 -6.05 6.22 2.63
CA ALA A 72 -7.02 7.25 3.03
C ALA A 72 -8.07 6.72 4.01
N VAL A 73 -8.65 5.54 3.74
CA VAL A 73 -9.61 4.89 4.66
C VAL A 73 -8.94 4.52 5.97
N ALA A 74 -7.65 4.18 5.95
CA ALA A 74 -6.89 3.91 7.15
C ALA A 74 -6.99 5.08 8.16
N PHE A 75 -7.01 6.34 7.71
CA PHE A 75 -7.15 7.54 8.56
C PHE A 75 -8.41 7.59 9.42
N ILE A 76 -9.42 6.77 9.15
CA ILE A 76 -10.61 6.70 9.98
C ILE A 76 -10.32 5.77 11.18
N PRO A 77 -10.43 6.23 12.44
CA PRO A 77 -10.07 5.42 13.61
C PRO A 77 -10.81 4.09 13.70
N PHE A 78 -12.12 4.09 13.43
CA PHE A 78 -12.96 2.90 13.51
C PHE A 78 -12.88 2.01 12.26
N LEU A 79 -12.62 2.59 11.09
CA LEU A 79 -12.56 1.88 9.80
C LEU A 79 -11.11 1.60 9.35
N GLY A 80 -10.12 1.89 10.19
CA GLY A 80 -8.71 1.80 9.82
C GLY A 80 -8.27 0.40 9.38
N TRP A 81 -8.88 -0.63 9.97
CA TRP A 81 -8.68 -2.04 9.62
C TRP A 81 -9.21 -2.39 8.23
N VAL A 82 -10.30 -1.76 7.79
CA VAL A 82 -10.83 -1.89 6.42
C VAL A 82 -9.83 -1.30 5.43
N GLY A 83 -9.26 -0.13 5.75
CA GLY A 83 -8.15 0.46 4.99
C GLY A 83 -6.95 -0.47 4.90
N GLY A 84 -6.66 -1.21 5.96
CA GLY A 84 -5.63 -2.26 5.99
C GLY A 84 -5.88 -3.39 4.99
N ILE A 85 -7.10 -3.93 4.92
CA ILE A 85 -7.46 -4.97 3.95
C ILE A 85 -7.25 -4.47 2.51
N ILE A 86 -7.73 -3.26 2.22
CA ILE A 86 -7.60 -2.64 0.90
C ILE A 86 -6.10 -2.44 0.55
N ALA A 87 -5.28 -2.03 1.52
CA ALA A 87 -3.84 -1.88 1.34
C ALA A 87 -3.13 -3.23 1.06
N ILE A 88 -3.53 -4.32 1.73
CA ILE A 88 -3.01 -5.67 1.46
C ILE A 88 -3.30 -6.07 0.01
N VAL A 89 -4.53 -5.87 -0.44
CA VAL A 89 -4.91 -6.20 -1.83
C VAL A 89 -4.12 -5.34 -2.82
N GLY A 90 -3.97 -4.04 -2.56
CA GLY A 90 -3.15 -3.15 -3.39
C GLY A 90 -1.67 -3.55 -3.43
N GLY A 91 -1.08 -3.89 -2.28
CA GLY A 91 0.31 -4.34 -2.16
C GLY A 91 0.55 -5.69 -2.84
N SER A 92 -0.38 -6.63 -2.72
CA SER A 92 -0.32 -7.93 -3.41
C SER A 92 -0.37 -7.76 -4.93
N LEU A 93 -1.15 -6.80 -5.43
CA LEU A 93 -1.21 -6.47 -6.86
C LEU A 93 0.11 -5.87 -7.38
N TYR A 94 0.82 -5.10 -6.56
CA TYR A 94 2.17 -4.61 -6.85
C TYR A 94 3.19 -5.76 -6.95
N LEU A 95 3.18 -6.66 -5.96
CA LEU A 95 4.04 -7.84 -5.94
C LEU A 95 3.74 -8.76 -7.13
N ALA A 96 2.47 -8.97 -7.47
CA ALA A 96 2.06 -9.75 -8.63
C ALA A 96 2.47 -9.10 -9.95
N SER A 97 2.61 -7.77 -10.00
CA SER A 97 3.08 -7.05 -11.19
C SER A 97 4.60 -7.17 -11.37
N LEU A 98 5.36 -7.58 -10.35
CA LEU A 98 6.82 -7.80 -10.47
C LEU A 98 7.19 -8.83 -11.53
N LYS A 99 6.32 -9.81 -11.79
CA LYS A 99 6.54 -10.81 -12.85
C LYS A 99 6.55 -10.18 -14.25
N ASN A 100 5.85 -9.06 -14.46
CA ASN A 100 5.80 -8.38 -15.75
C ASN A 100 7.16 -7.71 -16.06
N PHE A 101 7.91 -7.34 -15.03
CA PHE A 101 9.24 -6.78 -15.21
C PHE A 101 10.31 -7.83 -15.54
N LYS A 102 10.04 -9.14 -15.40
CA LYS A 102 10.98 -10.18 -15.82
C LYS A 102 10.96 -10.39 -17.34
N ASN A 103 9.94 -9.86 -18.01
CA ASN A 103 9.70 -10.01 -19.45
C ASN A 103 10.09 -8.76 -20.26
N GLU A 104 10.71 -7.76 -19.62
CA GLU A 104 11.54 -6.70 -20.25
C GLU A 104 13.01 -7.07 -20.11
#